data_AF-A0A832N5K9-F1
#
_entry.id   AF-A0A832N5K9-F1
#
_cell.length_a   1.000
_cell.length_b   1.000
_cell.length_c   1.000
_cell.angle_alpha   90.00
_cell.angle_beta   90.00
_cell.angle_gamma   90.00
#
_symmetry.space_group_name_H-M   'P 1'
#
loop_
_entity.id
_entity.type
_entity.pdbx_description
1 polymer ?
#
loop_
_entity_poly.entity_id
_entity_poly.type
_entity_poly.pdbx_seq_one_letter_code
_entity_poly.pdbx_strand_id
1 'polypeptide(L)'
;MRNGLWKAAGIGALLVGWLVWGHAQQEATYRGSKACALCHRVSHPEIVAAHSKSAHAHALAEASAETVVADFANAPFPRERVKYVLGSGRQHQAYMDANWRVLPGKWSVKEKKWLPQEEVDGRSQCVPCHVTGLDVKTLEWKEMNVGCEACHGPGSLHLLNTKTGILVLRSLAEKDPHRAAMVCGQCHSRGHDPSGKFPFPAGFKPGEDLGKFFVDAQPKEAGMNQQFSELIQSPKHWKNGVVCMTCHEAHGNTDQPTMLRKPINELCLDCHKATVKDIPSHAQEKGVKAPAGATCATCHMPEGRHLFDKSIVPKE
;
A
#
# COMPACT_ATOMS: atom_id res chain seq x y z
N MET A 1 -44.27 -61.55 -48.70
CA MET A 1 -43.81 -61.63 -50.10
C MET A 1 -42.56 -60.79 -50.26
N ARG A 2 -41.61 -61.38 -50.97
CA ARG A 2 -40.18 -61.09 -51.17
C ARG A 2 -39.83 -59.70 -51.73
N ASN A 3 -38.53 -59.38 -51.55
CA ASN A 3 -37.65 -58.46 -52.31
C ASN A 3 -37.53 -57.04 -51.74
N GLY A 4 -36.35 -56.44 -51.58
CA GLY A 4 -35.01 -56.87 -51.97
C GLY A 4 -33.95 -55.90 -51.46
N LEU A 5 -32.75 -56.44 -51.28
CA LEU A 5 -31.51 -55.79 -50.83
C LEU A 5 -31.04 -54.67 -51.77
N TRP A 6 -30.60 -53.54 -51.22
CA TRP A 6 -29.55 -52.71 -51.82
C TRP A 6 -28.55 -52.28 -50.76
N LYS A 7 -27.28 -52.57 -51.03
CA LYS A 7 -26.09 -52.32 -50.21
C LYS A 7 -25.77 -50.82 -50.19
N ALA A 8 -25.46 -50.28 -49.02
CA ALA A 8 -24.76 -49.00 -48.88
C ALA A 8 -23.44 -49.24 -48.15
N ALA A 9 -22.34 -48.87 -48.82
CA ALA A 9 -20.98 -49.01 -48.35
C ALA A 9 -20.71 -48.08 -47.16
N GLY A 10 -20.08 -48.62 -46.11
CA GLY A 10 -19.68 -47.85 -44.93
C GLY A 10 -18.50 -46.93 -45.24
N ILE A 11 -18.71 -45.63 -45.08
CA ILE A 11 -17.64 -44.63 -44.97
C ILE A 11 -17.23 -44.60 -43.49
N GLY A 12 -16.10 -45.21 -43.17
CA GLY A 12 -15.49 -45.11 -41.84
C GLY A 12 -14.95 -43.70 -41.64
N ALA A 13 -15.66 -42.87 -40.89
CA ALA A 13 -15.16 -41.59 -40.42
C ALA A 13 -14.16 -41.83 -39.28
N LEU A 14 -12.86 -41.68 -39.59
CA LEU A 14 -11.80 -41.57 -38.59
C LEU A 14 -11.96 -40.22 -37.85
N LEU A 15 -12.60 -40.27 -36.68
CA LEU A 15 -12.60 -39.15 -35.73
C LEU A 15 -11.22 -39.04 -35.09
N VAL A 16 -10.37 -38.19 -35.64
CA VAL A 16 -9.14 -37.75 -34.96
C VAL A 16 -9.56 -36.76 -33.87
N GLY A 17 -9.76 -37.27 -32.65
CA GLY A 17 -10.00 -36.45 -31.48
C GLY A 17 -8.74 -35.65 -31.13
N TRP A 18 -8.75 -34.34 -31.43
CA TRP A 18 -7.78 -33.42 -30.88
C TRP A 18 -8.07 -33.21 -29.40
N LEU A 19 -7.38 -33.96 -28.54
CA LEU A 19 -7.30 -33.68 -27.10
C LEU A 19 -6.56 -32.36 -26.93
N VAL A 20 -7.29 -31.25 -26.88
CA VAL A 20 -6.77 -29.97 -26.42
C VAL A 20 -6.51 -30.11 -24.93
N TRP A 21 -5.26 -30.39 -24.56
CA TRP A 21 -4.80 -30.24 -23.19
C TRP A 21 -4.82 -28.75 -22.84
N GLY A 22 -5.93 -28.30 -22.27
CA GLY A 22 -6.00 -27.03 -21.58
C GLY A 22 -5.00 -27.05 -20.43
N HIS A 23 -3.83 -26.45 -20.64
CA HIS A 23 -2.89 -26.19 -19.56
C HIS A 23 -3.55 -25.12 -18.69
N ALA A 24 -4.24 -25.54 -17.63
CA ALA A 24 -4.66 -24.61 -16.60
C ALA A 24 -3.40 -23.88 -16.11
N GLN A 25 -3.29 -22.58 -16.41
CA GLN A 25 -2.17 -21.78 -15.92
C GLN A 25 -2.19 -21.85 -14.40
N GLN A 26 -1.10 -22.34 -13.82
CA GLN A 26 -0.96 -22.46 -12.38
C GLN A 26 -1.09 -21.07 -11.75
N GLU A 27 -2.11 -20.87 -10.91
CA GLU A 27 -2.28 -19.61 -10.20
C GLU A 27 -1.15 -19.40 -9.18
N ALA A 28 -0.60 -18.18 -9.16
CA ALA A 28 0.43 -17.82 -8.20
C ALA A 28 -0.16 -17.69 -6.78
N THR A 29 0.50 -18.34 -5.82
CA THR A 29 0.21 -18.27 -4.38
C THR A 29 1.25 -17.46 -3.61
N TYR A 30 0.83 -16.90 -2.47
CA TYR A 30 1.70 -16.18 -1.53
C TYR A 30 2.60 -17.13 -0.74
N ARG A 31 3.87 -16.76 -0.58
CA ARG A 31 4.91 -17.55 0.10
C ARG A 31 5.39 -16.91 1.40
N GLY A 32 5.19 -15.61 1.58
CA GLY A 32 5.63 -14.80 2.72
C GLY A 32 7.08 -14.32 2.58
N SER A 33 7.39 -13.20 3.23
CA SER A 33 8.66 -12.48 3.10
C SER A 33 9.88 -13.30 3.53
N LYS A 34 9.69 -14.29 4.43
CA LYS A 34 10.76 -15.24 4.80
C LYS A 34 11.32 -15.99 3.59
N ALA A 35 10.46 -16.41 2.65
CA ALA A 35 10.91 -17.10 1.44
C ALA A 35 11.72 -16.15 0.54
N CYS A 36 11.27 -14.91 0.39
CA CYS A 36 11.96 -13.86 -0.37
C CYS A 36 13.35 -13.59 0.24
N ALA A 37 13.42 -13.44 1.57
CA ALA A 37 14.64 -13.13 2.30
C ALA A 37 15.72 -14.21 2.14
N LEU A 38 15.37 -15.49 1.95
CA LEU A 38 16.36 -16.56 1.76
C LEU A 38 17.32 -16.29 0.59
N CYS A 39 16.79 -15.82 -0.53
CA CYS A 39 17.55 -15.48 -1.74
C CYS A 39 18.00 -14.01 -1.73
N HIS A 40 17.09 -13.09 -1.39
CA HIS A 40 17.37 -11.65 -1.49
C HIS A 40 18.31 -11.13 -0.40
N ARG A 41 18.50 -11.84 0.73
CA ARG A 41 19.56 -11.47 1.68
C ARG A 41 20.98 -11.61 1.11
N VAL A 42 21.14 -12.34 0.01
CA VAL A 42 22.43 -12.52 -0.67
C VAL A 42 22.54 -11.54 -1.85
N SER A 43 21.48 -11.42 -2.66
CA SER A 43 21.52 -10.56 -3.85
C SER A 43 21.25 -9.08 -3.58
N HIS A 44 20.46 -8.77 -2.55
CA HIS A 44 20.02 -7.42 -2.16
C HIS A 44 19.93 -7.28 -0.62
N PRO A 45 21.02 -7.56 0.13
CA PRO A 45 21.01 -7.56 1.59
C PRO A 45 20.48 -6.26 2.20
N GLU A 46 20.79 -5.12 1.57
CA GLU A 46 20.38 -3.79 1.99
C GLU A 46 18.87 -3.60 1.94
N ILE A 47 18.19 -4.12 0.91
CA ILE A 47 16.73 -4.03 0.77
C ILE A 47 16.06 -4.87 1.84
N VAL A 48 16.52 -6.12 2.04
CA VAL A 48 15.93 -7.02 3.04
C VAL A 48 16.08 -6.43 4.44
N ALA A 49 17.28 -5.94 4.77
CA ALA A 49 17.56 -5.36 6.08
C ALA A 49 16.84 -4.03 6.33
N ALA A 50 16.69 -3.20 5.29
CA ALA A 50 15.94 -1.95 5.40
C ALA A 50 14.45 -2.21 5.57
N HIS A 51 13.87 -3.08 4.73
CA HIS A 51 12.45 -3.38 4.79
C HIS A 51 12.07 -3.97 6.15
N SER A 52 12.88 -4.87 6.71
CA SER A 52 12.61 -5.47 8.02
C SER A 52 12.56 -4.47 9.18
N LYS A 53 13.04 -3.24 8.99
CA LYS A 53 13.00 -2.14 9.99
C LYS A 53 12.03 -1.02 9.59
N SER A 54 11.36 -1.17 8.46
CA SER A 54 10.49 -0.16 7.88
C SER A 54 9.16 -0.06 8.63
N ALA A 55 8.45 1.06 8.46
CA ALA A 55 7.11 1.20 9.02
C ALA A 55 6.12 0.17 8.43
N HIS A 56 6.35 -0.32 7.21
CA HIS A 56 5.53 -1.35 6.57
C HIS A 56 5.68 -2.72 7.25
N ALA A 57 6.92 -3.14 7.52
CA ALA A 57 7.20 -4.40 8.22
C ALA A 57 6.76 -4.40 9.70
N HIS A 58 6.38 -3.23 10.24
CA HIS A 58 5.86 -3.04 11.58
C HIS A 58 4.48 -2.37 11.58
N ALA A 59 3.72 -2.52 10.47
CA ALA A 59 2.38 -1.99 10.36
C ALA A 59 1.40 -2.70 11.32
N LEU A 60 1.59 -3.99 11.59
CA LEU A 60 0.84 -4.79 12.55
C LEU A 60 1.73 -5.82 13.25
N ALA A 61 1.93 -5.68 14.55
CA ALA A 61 2.74 -6.61 15.31
C ALA A 61 1.97 -7.26 16.45
N GLU A 62 2.45 -8.41 16.93
CA GLU A 62 2.08 -8.88 18.27
C GLU A 62 2.64 -7.93 19.32
N ALA A 63 1.89 -7.77 20.41
CA ALA A 63 2.27 -6.91 21.51
C ALA A 63 3.41 -7.51 22.33
N SER A 64 4.52 -6.79 22.43
CA SER A 64 5.68 -7.12 23.25
C SER A 64 6.22 -5.84 23.92
N ALA A 65 7.31 -5.95 24.67
CA ALA A 65 8.00 -4.79 25.22
C ALA A 65 8.63 -3.92 24.11
N GLU A 66 9.00 -4.55 22.99
CA GLU A 66 9.66 -3.89 21.86
C GLU A 66 8.66 -3.22 20.90
N THR A 67 7.43 -3.74 20.79
CA THR A 67 6.44 -3.24 19.81
C THR A 67 5.47 -2.23 20.40
N VAL A 68 5.24 -2.25 21.72
CA VAL A 68 4.33 -1.33 22.41
C VAL A 68 5.12 -0.11 22.89
N VAL A 69 4.82 1.07 22.34
CA VAL A 69 5.51 2.32 22.73
C VAL A 69 4.67 3.24 23.62
N ALA A 70 3.42 2.88 23.93
CA ALA A 70 2.54 3.69 24.76
C ALA A 70 2.87 3.60 26.25
N ASP A 71 2.66 4.71 26.94
CA ASP A 71 2.55 4.74 28.39
C ASP A 71 1.11 4.40 28.81
N PHE A 72 0.97 3.37 29.66
CA PHE A 72 -0.32 2.87 30.11
C PHE A 72 -0.83 3.49 31.41
N ALA A 73 -0.07 4.39 32.05
CA ALA A 73 -0.45 4.96 33.35
C ALA A 73 -1.85 5.62 33.34
N ASN A 74 -2.25 6.24 32.23
CA ASN A 74 -3.57 6.86 32.03
C ASN A 74 -4.27 6.31 30.79
N ALA A 75 -4.05 5.04 30.47
CA ALA A 75 -4.70 4.43 29.31
C ALA A 75 -6.22 4.23 29.57
N PRO A 76 -7.05 4.39 28.53
CA PRO A 76 -8.49 4.08 28.58
C PRO A 76 -8.79 2.58 28.73
N PHE A 77 -7.77 1.73 28.71
CA PHE A 77 -7.87 0.29 28.92
C PHE A 77 -6.56 -0.27 29.51
N PRO A 78 -6.62 -1.41 30.22
CA PRO A 78 -5.44 -2.03 30.81
C PRO A 78 -4.52 -2.68 29.75
N ARG A 79 -3.21 -2.66 29.96
CA ARG A 79 -2.17 -3.17 29.02
C ARG A 79 -2.38 -4.64 28.65
N GLU A 80 -2.95 -5.42 29.54
CA GLU A 80 -3.21 -6.85 29.41
C GLU A 80 -4.22 -7.16 28.30
N ARG A 81 -5.08 -6.19 27.95
CA ARG A 81 -5.98 -6.33 26.80
C ARG A 81 -5.25 -6.27 25.46
N VAL A 82 -4.05 -5.72 25.41
CA VAL A 82 -3.32 -5.51 24.15
C VAL A 82 -2.65 -6.80 23.69
N LYS A 83 -3.20 -7.39 22.63
CA LYS A 83 -2.60 -8.55 21.94
C LYS A 83 -1.89 -8.14 20.66
N TYR A 84 -2.41 -7.15 19.94
CA TYR A 84 -1.83 -6.65 18.69
C TYR A 84 -1.66 -5.14 18.71
N VAL A 85 -0.67 -4.67 17.95
CA VAL A 85 -0.29 -3.27 17.82
C VAL A 85 -0.42 -2.87 16.36
N LEU A 86 -1.19 -1.82 16.08
CA LEU A 86 -1.34 -1.21 14.76
C LEU A 86 -0.45 0.03 14.68
N GLY A 87 0.48 0.01 13.74
CA GLY A 87 1.45 1.07 13.48
C GLY A 87 2.78 0.85 14.21
N SER A 88 3.85 1.32 13.56
CA SER A 88 5.23 1.15 14.02
C SER A 88 5.64 2.01 15.21
N GLY A 89 4.74 2.83 15.77
CA GLY A 89 5.09 3.74 16.87
C GLY A 89 5.90 4.97 16.45
N ARG A 90 5.91 5.32 15.15
CA ARG A 90 6.57 6.55 14.67
C ARG A 90 5.73 7.82 14.86
N GLN A 91 4.40 7.72 14.80
CA GLN A 91 3.49 8.86 14.92
C GLN A 91 2.37 8.52 15.90
N HIS A 92 1.64 7.45 15.59
CA HIS A 92 0.55 6.94 16.40
C HIS A 92 0.61 5.42 16.50
N GLN A 93 0.04 4.86 17.58
CA GLN A 93 -0.30 3.44 17.69
C GLN A 93 -1.75 3.27 18.10
N ALA A 94 -2.45 2.39 17.41
CA ALA A 94 -3.71 1.82 17.91
C ALA A 94 -3.46 0.38 18.35
N TYR A 95 -4.39 -0.18 19.12
CA TYR A 95 -4.20 -1.48 19.75
C TYR A 95 -5.43 -2.35 19.53
N MET A 96 -5.23 -3.68 19.47
CA MET A 96 -6.33 -4.64 19.39
C MET A 96 -6.18 -5.73 20.44
N ASP A 97 -7.32 -6.27 20.87
CA ASP A 97 -7.36 -7.43 21.75
C ASP A 97 -7.21 -8.76 21.02
N ALA A 98 -7.21 -9.86 21.78
CA ALA A 98 -7.08 -11.21 21.25
C ALA A 98 -8.23 -11.63 20.30
N ASN A 99 -9.35 -10.90 20.35
CA ASN A 99 -10.49 -11.11 19.47
C ASN A 99 -10.49 -10.14 18.27
N TRP A 100 -9.37 -9.46 18.01
CA TRP A 100 -9.19 -8.50 16.92
C TRP A 100 -10.08 -7.26 17.01
N ARG A 101 -10.64 -6.95 18.19
CA ARG A 101 -11.35 -5.68 18.38
C ARG A 101 -10.36 -4.56 18.61
N VAL A 102 -10.51 -3.47 17.87
CA VAL A 102 -9.76 -2.23 18.14
C VAL A 102 -10.18 -1.70 19.49
N LEU A 103 -9.19 -1.42 20.34
CA LEU A 103 -9.37 -0.92 21.69
C LEU A 103 -9.64 0.58 21.68
N PRO A 104 -10.38 1.10 22.67
CA PRO A 104 -10.79 2.50 22.68
C PRO A 104 -9.58 3.36 22.99
N GLY A 105 -9.14 4.17 22.05
CA GLY A 105 -7.99 5.06 22.19
C GLY A 105 -6.75 4.66 21.38
N LYS A 106 -6.07 5.68 20.85
CA LYS A 106 -4.78 5.56 20.16
C LYS A 106 -3.73 6.42 20.85
N TRP A 107 -2.51 5.93 20.91
CA TRP A 107 -1.38 6.65 21.49
C TRP A 107 -0.78 7.61 20.47
N SER A 108 -0.61 8.90 20.84
CA SER A 108 0.20 9.86 20.11
C SER A 108 1.61 9.89 20.67
N VAL A 109 2.58 9.52 19.84
CA VAL A 109 3.99 9.35 20.26
C VAL A 109 4.63 10.70 20.50
N LYS A 110 4.36 11.67 19.62
CA LYS A 110 4.90 13.04 19.73
C LYS A 110 4.33 13.76 20.95
N GLU A 111 3.02 13.64 21.17
CA GLU A 111 2.32 14.37 22.23
C GLU A 111 2.33 13.63 23.57
N LYS A 112 2.76 12.36 23.57
CA LYS A 112 2.79 11.47 24.74
C LYS A 112 1.44 11.41 25.46
N LYS A 113 0.36 11.28 24.69
CA LYS A 113 -1.00 11.23 25.22
C LYS A 113 -1.90 10.27 24.45
N TRP A 114 -2.92 9.79 25.13
CA TRP A 114 -4.00 9.03 24.53
C TRP A 114 -4.99 9.96 23.82
N LEU A 115 -5.31 9.63 22.58
CA LEU A 115 -6.33 10.27 21.77
C LEU A 115 -7.54 9.33 21.66
N PRO A 116 -8.77 9.85 21.58
CA PRO A 116 -9.94 9.01 21.32
C PRO A 116 -9.81 8.22 20.02
N GLN A 117 -10.31 6.99 20.04
CA GLN A 117 -10.43 6.09 18.89
C GLN A 117 -11.63 5.20 19.16
N GLU A 118 -12.47 5.01 18.14
CA GLU A 118 -13.66 4.16 18.24
C GLU A 118 -13.28 2.67 18.24
N GLU A 119 -14.02 1.89 19.02
CA GLU A 119 -13.90 0.44 18.96
C GLU A 119 -14.59 -0.08 17.69
N VAL A 120 -13.83 -0.80 16.88
CA VAL A 120 -14.31 -1.39 15.63
C VAL A 120 -13.82 -2.83 15.51
N ASP A 121 -14.43 -3.60 14.60
CA ASP A 121 -13.90 -4.89 14.21
C ASP A 121 -12.62 -4.70 13.37
N GLY A 122 -11.47 -4.90 14.00
CA GLY A 122 -10.17 -4.74 13.36
C GLY A 122 -9.90 -5.81 12.29
N ARG A 123 -10.58 -6.97 12.34
CA ARG A 123 -10.39 -8.03 11.35
C ARG A 123 -10.96 -7.64 9.98
N SER A 124 -12.07 -6.93 9.95
CA SER A 124 -12.66 -6.43 8.70
C SER A 124 -12.16 -5.05 8.30
N GLN A 125 -11.77 -4.19 9.26
CA GLN A 125 -11.43 -2.79 8.97
C GLN A 125 -9.93 -2.48 8.92
N CYS A 126 -9.08 -3.24 9.62
CA CYS A 126 -7.65 -2.92 9.75
C CYS A 126 -6.76 -3.98 9.10
N VAL A 127 -6.98 -5.25 9.42
CA VAL A 127 -6.20 -6.40 8.92
C VAL A 127 -5.92 -6.34 7.41
N PRO A 128 -6.89 -6.04 6.52
CA PRO A 128 -6.66 -6.03 5.07
C PRO A 128 -5.51 -5.15 4.58
N CYS A 129 -5.32 -3.98 5.18
CA CYS A 129 -4.22 -3.07 4.83
C CYS A 129 -2.93 -3.36 5.62
N HIS A 130 -2.99 -4.25 6.62
CA HIS A 130 -1.92 -4.49 7.59
C HIS A 130 -1.42 -5.95 7.61
N VAL A 131 -1.87 -6.79 6.67
CA VAL A 131 -1.38 -8.16 6.45
C VAL A 131 -1.09 -8.38 4.97
N THR A 132 -0.40 -9.47 4.67
CA THR A 132 -0.03 -9.86 3.31
C THR A 132 -0.75 -11.13 2.90
N GLY A 133 -1.32 -11.12 1.70
CA GLY A 133 -2.02 -12.27 1.11
C GLY A 133 -3.29 -12.65 1.86
N LEU A 134 -4.15 -11.66 2.18
CA LEU A 134 -5.46 -11.89 2.76
C LEU A 134 -6.41 -12.57 1.76
N ASP A 135 -7.05 -13.66 2.18
CA ASP A 135 -8.23 -14.21 1.54
C ASP A 135 -9.47 -13.56 2.17
N VAL A 136 -10.21 -12.78 1.39
CA VAL A 136 -11.38 -12.03 1.87
C VAL A 136 -12.60 -12.90 2.17
N LYS A 137 -12.61 -14.18 1.76
CA LYS A 137 -13.69 -15.13 2.06
C LYS A 137 -13.49 -15.79 3.42
N THR A 138 -12.25 -16.20 3.73
CA THR A 138 -11.93 -16.87 5.00
C THR A 138 -11.39 -15.91 6.06
N LEU A 139 -10.98 -14.70 5.66
CA LEU A 139 -10.23 -13.75 6.48
C LEU A 139 -8.93 -14.33 7.04
N GLU A 140 -8.32 -15.26 6.33
CA GLU A 140 -6.99 -15.79 6.62
C GLU A 140 -5.95 -15.07 5.77
N TRP A 141 -4.72 -14.95 6.26
CA TRP A 141 -3.63 -14.29 5.55
C TRP A 141 -2.36 -15.11 5.58
N LYS A 142 -1.45 -14.82 4.65
CA LYS A 142 -0.17 -15.54 4.57
C LYS A 142 0.85 -15.06 5.60
N GLU A 143 0.91 -13.75 5.82
CA GLU A 143 1.92 -13.12 6.66
C GLU A 143 1.34 -11.89 7.36
N MET A 144 1.67 -11.72 8.64
CA MET A 144 1.34 -10.52 9.41
C MET A 144 2.30 -9.39 9.01
N ASN A 145 1.82 -8.14 8.98
CA ASN A 145 2.46 -6.95 8.41
C ASN A 145 2.34 -6.83 6.88
N VAL A 146 2.75 -5.67 6.38
CA VAL A 146 2.96 -5.40 4.96
C VAL A 146 4.33 -5.95 4.58
N GLY A 147 4.32 -7.15 4.02
CA GLY A 147 5.50 -7.90 3.55
C GLY A 147 5.78 -7.67 2.07
N CYS A 148 6.81 -8.32 1.54
CA CYS A 148 7.27 -8.15 0.16
C CYS A 148 6.13 -8.33 -0.86
N GLU A 149 5.34 -9.39 -0.67
CA GLU A 149 4.28 -9.77 -1.62
C GLU A 149 3.05 -8.84 -1.55
N ALA A 150 2.93 -7.96 -0.55
CA ALA A 150 1.87 -6.95 -0.52
C ALA A 150 2.05 -5.91 -1.64
N CYS A 151 3.29 -5.64 -2.06
CA CYS A 151 3.60 -4.74 -3.17
C CYS A 151 4.00 -5.48 -4.45
N HIS A 152 4.60 -6.67 -4.32
CA HIS A 152 5.11 -7.45 -5.45
C HIS A 152 4.14 -8.54 -5.95
N GLY A 153 3.05 -8.80 -5.22
CA GLY A 153 2.11 -9.87 -5.52
C GLY A 153 2.64 -11.26 -5.14
N PRO A 154 1.85 -12.32 -5.38
CA PRO A 154 2.19 -13.70 -4.98
C PRO A 154 3.43 -14.23 -5.73
N GLY A 155 4.45 -14.66 -4.99
CA GLY A 155 5.78 -15.00 -5.52
C GLY A 155 6.02 -16.46 -5.85
N SER A 156 5.03 -17.36 -5.70
CA SER A 156 5.26 -18.80 -5.90
C SER A 156 5.80 -19.19 -7.28
N LEU A 157 5.39 -18.49 -8.36
CA LEU A 157 5.90 -18.75 -9.71
C LEU A 157 7.31 -18.19 -9.90
N HIS A 158 7.64 -17.08 -9.23
CA HIS A 158 8.99 -16.54 -9.21
C HIS A 158 10.01 -17.48 -8.54
N LEU A 159 9.57 -18.29 -7.57
CA LEU A 159 10.43 -19.34 -7.00
C LEU A 159 10.79 -20.45 -8.01
N LEU A 160 9.95 -20.65 -9.04
CA LEU A 160 10.20 -21.62 -10.10
C LEU A 160 11.03 -21.01 -11.25
N ASN A 161 10.93 -19.70 -11.45
CA ASN A 161 11.72 -18.95 -12.42
C ASN A 161 12.07 -17.56 -11.88
N THR A 162 13.30 -17.41 -11.38
CA THR A 162 13.77 -16.18 -10.71
C THR A 162 13.93 -14.98 -11.65
N LYS A 163 13.71 -15.13 -12.97
CA LYS A 163 13.73 -14.02 -13.91
C LYS A 163 12.35 -13.39 -14.13
N THR A 164 11.28 -14.09 -13.81
CA THR A 164 9.89 -13.67 -14.07
C THR A 164 8.97 -14.09 -12.92
N GLY A 165 7.64 -14.06 -13.11
CA GLY A 165 6.71 -14.68 -12.16
C GLY A 165 6.38 -13.87 -10.90
N ILE A 166 6.81 -12.60 -10.84
CA ILE A 166 6.44 -11.63 -9.81
C ILE A 166 6.47 -10.20 -10.37
N LEU A 167 5.71 -9.28 -9.78
CA LEU A 167 5.72 -7.88 -10.18
C LEU A 167 7.04 -7.21 -9.76
N VAL A 168 7.64 -6.44 -10.66
CA VAL A 168 8.73 -5.52 -10.34
C VAL A 168 8.19 -4.10 -10.43
N LEU A 169 7.91 -3.49 -9.27
CA LEU A 169 7.20 -2.21 -9.19
C LEU A 169 7.94 -1.07 -9.92
N ARG A 170 9.28 -1.06 -9.88
CA ARG A 170 10.10 -0.09 -10.63
C ARG A 170 9.87 -0.19 -12.13
N SER A 171 9.93 -1.41 -12.68
CA SER A 171 9.69 -1.63 -14.11
C SER A 171 8.26 -1.33 -14.53
N LEU A 172 7.29 -1.52 -13.63
CA LEU A 172 5.92 -1.06 -13.85
C LEU A 172 5.87 0.47 -13.87
N ALA A 173 6.51 1.15 -12.91
CA ALA A 173 6.49 2.61 -12.82
C ALA A 173 7.13 3.31 -14.04
N GLU A 174 8.14 2.68 -14.66
CA GLU A 174 8.75 3.17 -15.91
C GLU A 174 7.80 3.08 -17.11
N LYS A 175 6.89 2.09 -17.13
CA LYS A 175 5.95 1.85 -18.24
C LYS A 175 4.61 2.55 -18.03
N ASP A 176 4.11 2.51 -16.80
CA ASP A 176 2.83 3.04 -16.37
C ASP A 176 2.95 3.48 -14.89
N PRO A 177 3.41 4.72 -14.63
CA PRO A 177 3.58 5.22 -13.27
C PRO A 177 2.27 5.24 -12.49
N HIS A 178 1.14 5.54 -13.14
CA HIS A 178 -0.17 5.56 -12.50
C HIS A 178 -0.57 4.17 -12.02
N ARG A 179 -0.36 3.14 -12.85
CA ARG A 179 -0.59 1.76 -12.44
C ARG A 179 0.33 1.30 -11.31
N ALA A 180 1.58 1.75 -11.29
CA ALA A 180 2.46 1.48 -10.14
C ALA A 180 1.94 2.15 -8.86
N ALA A 181 1.46 3.39 -8.94
CA ALA A 181 0.91 4.12 -7.78
C ALA A 181 -0.32 3.44 -7.17
N MET A 182 -1.11 2.74 -7.98
CA MET A 182 -2.28 1.98 -7.52
C MET A 182 -1.91 0.89 -6.50
N VAL A 183 -0.68 0.37 -6.52
CA VAL A 183 -0.19 -0.56 -5.47
C VAL A 183 -0.12 0.12 -4.11
N CYS A 184 0.24 1.40 -4.05
CA CYS A 184 0.20 2.18 -2.81
C CYS A 184 -1.24 2.52 -2.43
N GLY A 185 -2.06 2.83 -3.44
CA GLY A 185 -3.48 3.13 -3.32
C GLY A 185 -4.31 2.02 -2.69
N GLN A 186 -3.84 0.78 -2.66
CA GLN A 186 -4.59 -0.31 -2.01
C GLN A 186 -4.76 -0.11 -0.49
N CYS A 187 -3.86 0.65 0.14
CA CYS A 187 -3.89 0.94 1.58
C CYS A 187 -3.91 2.45 1.89
N HIS A 188 -3.23 3.27 1.09
CA HIS A 188 -3.12 4.72 1.29
C HIS A 188 -4.27 5.48 0.64
N SER A 189 -5.48 4.91 0.70
CA SER A 189 -6.71 5.49 0.18
C SER A 189 -7.85 5.26 1.16
N ARG A 190 -8.93 6.03 1.00
CA ARG A 190 -10.20 5.79 1.69
C ARG A 190 -11.29 5.57 0.67
N GLY A 191 -12.22 4.68 0.99
CA GLY A 191 -13.24 4.21 0.04
C GLY A 191 -13.72 2.82 0.43
N HIS A 192 -14.28 2.11 -0.53
CA HIS A 192 -14.75 0.74 -0.35
C HIS A 192 -14.65 -0.07 -1.63
N ASP A 193 -14.75 -1.39 -1.54
CA ASP A 193 -14.87 -2.26 -2.70
C ASP A 193 -16.19 -2.02 -3.46
N PRO A 194 -16.34 -2.42 -4.74
CA PRO A 194 -17.56 -2.17 -5.51
C PRO A 194 -18.85 -2.70 -4.88
N SER A 195 -18.79 -3.73 -4.02
CA SER A 195 -19.97 -4.22 -3.29
C SER A 195 -20.35 -3.38 -2.07
N GLY A 196 -19.47 -2.49 -1.60
CA GLY A 196 -19.64 -1.69 -0.39
C GLY A 196 -19.45 -2.50 0.91
N LYS A 197 -19.07 -3.78 0.81
CA LYS A 197 -18.91 -4.68 1.96
C LYS A 197 -17.61 -4.42 2.72
N PHE A 198 -16.57 -4.00 2.02
CA PHE A 198 -15.22 -3.91 2.55
C PHE A 198 -14.67 -2.49 2.38
N PRO A 199 -14.08 -1.88 3.41
CA PRO A 199 -13.51 -0.52 3.34
C PRO A 199 -12.13 -0.49 2.64
N PHE A 200 -11.87 -1.43 1.73
CA PHE A 200 -10.59 -1.67 1.08
C PHE A 200 -10.82 -2.40 -0.26
N PRO A 201 -9.84 -2.45 -1.18
CA PRO A 201 -10.03 -3.07 -2.49
C PRO A 201 -9.97 -4.60 -2.42
N ALA A 202 -11.07 -5.22 -2.02
CA ALA A 202 -11.16 -6.67 -1.88
C ALA A 202 -10.83 -7.38 -3.21
N GLY A 203 -9.83 -8.27 -3.18
CA GLY A 203 -9.42 -9.09 -4.33
C GLY A 203 -8.39 -8.43 -5.27
N PHE A 204 -8.02 -7.18 -5.05
CA PHE A 204 -6.96 -6.51 -5.80
C PHE A 204 -5.62 -7.23 -5.63
N LYS A 205 -4.89 -7.41 -6.73
CA LYS A 205 -3.50 -7.88 -6.74
C LYS A 205 -2.58 -6.79 -7.29
N PRO A 206 -1.35 -6.63 -6.75
CA PRO A 206 -0.42 -5.63 -7.26
C PRO A 206 -0.19 -5.73 -8.77
N GLY A 207 -0.28 -4.59 -9.46
CA GLY A 207 -0.17 -4.48 -10.91
C GLY A 207 -1.51 -4.49 -11.64
N GLU A 208 -2.61 -4.85 -10.97
CA GLU A 208 -3.95 -4.70 -11.51
C GLU A 208 -4.44 -3.25 -11.47
N ASP A 209 -5.57 -3.01 -12.14
CA ASP A 209 -6.23 -1.71 -12.15
C ASP A 209 -7.05 -1.55 -10.88
N LEU A 210 -6.59 -0.73 -9.93
CA LEU A 210 -7.27 -0.52 -8.65
C LEU A 210 -8.70 0.00 -8.85
N GLY A 211 -8.98 0.78 -9.91
CA GLY A 211 -10.32 1.30 -10.19
C GLY A 211 -11.38 0.23 -10.45
N LYS A 212 -10.97 -1.03 -10.73
CA LYS A 212 -11.88 -2.17 -10.87
C LYS A 212 -12.27 -2.79 -9.53
N PHE A 213 -11.50 -2.52 -8.48
CA PHE A 213 -11.64 -3.13 -7.15
C PHE A 213 -11.95 -2.10 -6.08
N PHE A 214 -11.99 -0.81 -6.41
CA PHE A 214 -12.11 0.26 -5.42
C PHE A 214 -12.94 1.43 -5.93
N VAL A 215 -13.85 1.87 -5.07
CA VAL A 215 -14.57 3.14 -5.19
C VAL A 215 -13.94 4.11 -4.20
N ASP A 216 -13.16 5.04 -4.70
CA ASP A 216 -12.45 6.03 -3.89
C ASP A 216 -13.41 7.08 -3.30
N ALA A 217 -13.22 7.44 -2.03
CA ALA A 217 -14.07 8.37 -1.31
C ALA A 217 -13.88 9.84 -1.72
N GLN A 218 -12.83 10.16 -2.48
CA GLN A 218 -12.47 11.50 -2.95
C GLN A 218 -12.46 12.53 -1.80
N PRO A 219 -11.53 12.38 -0.84
CA PRO A 219 -11.51 13.19 0.37
C PRO A 219 -11.29 14.66 0.04
N LYS A 220 -12.08 15.53 0.69
CA LYS A 220 -11.99 16.98 0.55
C LYS A 220 -11.12 17.64 1.62
N GLU A 221 -11.07 17.02 2.80
CA GLU A 221 -10.33 17.47 3.98
C GLU A 221 -9.08 16.63 4.21
N ALA A 222 -8.14 17.12 5.03
CA ALA A 222 -6.95 16.37 5.43
C ALA A 222 -7.30 15.15 6.29
N GLY A 223 -6.49 14.10 6.20
CA GLY A 223 -6.77 12.86 6.91
C GLY A 223 -5.64 11.84 6.80
N MET A 224 -5.71 10.81 7.66
CA MET A 224 -4.80 9.68 7.60
C MET A 224 -5.20 8.72 6.46
N ASN A 225 -4.22 7.98 5.93
CA ASN A 225 -4.40 6.91 4.95
C ASN A 225 -5.19 7.31 3.70
N GLN A 226 -4.95 8.50 3.16
CA GLN A 226 -5.65 8.98 1.96
C GLN A 226 -4.73 9.67 0.94
N GLN A 227 -3.42 9.45 1.08
CA GLN A 227 -2.39 10.10 0.28
C GLN A 227 -2.54 9.79 -1.22
N PHE A 228 -2.93 8.56 -1.57
CA PHE A 228 -3.23 8.20 -2.96
C PHE A 228 -4.47 8.93 -3.46
N SER A 229 -5.57 8.91 -2.68
CA SER A 229 -6.82 9.58 -3.02
C SER A 229 -6.64 11.08 -3.25
N GLU A 230 -5.74 11.73 -2.50
CA GLU A 230 -5.36 13.12 -2.70
C GLU A 230 -4.46 13.31 -3.93
N LEU A 231 -3.48 12.43 -4.12
CA LEU A 231 -2.53 12.54 -5.23
C LEU A 231 -3.23 12.43 -6.58
N ILE A 232 -4.18 11.50 -6.76
CA ILE A 232 -4.91 11.35 -8.03
C ILE A 232 -5.76 12.57 -8.38
N GLN A 233 -6.11 13.39 -7.39
CA GLN A 233 -6.80 14.66 -7.56
C GLN A 233 -5.84 15.83 -7.81
N SER A 234 -4.51 15.62 -7.68
CA SER A 234 -3.54 16.69 -7.82
C SER A 234 -3.61 17.35 -9.22
N PRO A 235 -3.61 18.70 -9.31
CA PRO A 235 -3.83 19.37 -10.60
C PRO A 235 -2.76 19.07 -11.65
N LYS A 236 -1.51 18.83 -11.21
CA LYS A 236 -0.34 18.68 -12.08
C LYS A 236 0.50 17.44 -11.81
N HIS A 237 0.82 17.11 -10.55
CA HIS A 237 1.76 16.02 -10.25
C HIS A 237 1.30 14.69 -10.84
N TRP A 238 0.05 14.30 -10.57
CA TRP A 238 -0.53 13.09 -11.14
C TRP A 238 -0.53 13.11 -12.66
N LYS A 239 -1.05 14.16 -13.28
CA LYS A 239 -1.11 14.27 -14.75
C LYS A 239 0.27 14.21 -15.43
N ASN A 240 1.34 14.59 -14.73
CA ASN A 240 2.71 14.55 -15.23
C ASN A 240 3.50 13.32 -14.77
N GLY A 241 2.81 12.26 -14.30
CA GLY A 241 3.43 10.98 -13.94
C GLY A 241 4.21 11.00 -12.62
N VAL A 242 4.07 12.04 -11.80
CA VAL A 242 4.67 12.08 -10.46
C VAL A 242 3.84 11.23 -9.52
N VAL A 243 4.44 10.14 -9.06
CA VAL A 243 3.80 9.12 -8.21
C VAL A 243 4.56 8.87 -6.92
N CYS A 244 4.01 8.06 -6.01
CA CYS A 244 4.53 7.84 -4.66
C CYS A 244 6.04 7.54 -4.63
N MET A 245 6.50 6.62 -5.49
CA MET A 245 7.91 6.20 -5.58
C MET A 245 8.84 7.26 -6.20
N THR A 246 8.31 8.36 -6.73
CA THR A 246 9.12 9.53 -7.14
C THR A 246 9.77 10.18 -5.93
N CYS A 247 9.07 10.21 -4.80
CA CYS A 247 9.49 10.88 -3.57
C CYS A 247 9.81 9.90 -2.43
N HIS A 248 9.15 8.75 -2.40
CA HIS A 248 9.28 7.75 -1.33
C HIS A 248 10.13 6.55 -1.73
N GLU A 249 10.76 5.95 -0.73
CA GLU A 249 11.52 4.72 -0.80
C GLU A 249 10.80 3.63 0.00
N ALA A 250 9.99 2.83 -0.69
CA ALA A 250 9.07 1.88 -0.04
C ALA A 250 9.77 0.77 0.76
N HIS A 251 11.04 0.47 0.49
CA HIS A 251 11.81 -0.47 1.29
C HIS A 251 12.40 0.16 2.55
N GLY A 252 12.43 1.49 2.66
CA GLY A 252 12.97 2.18 3.82
C GLY A 252 14.49 2.20 3.89
N ASN A 253 15.19 1.97 2.79
CA ASN A 253 16.65 2.14 2.65
C ASN A 253 17.02 3.63 2.53
N THR A 254 16.58 4.40 3.52
CA THR A 254 16.76 5.84 3.65
C THR A 254 16.72 6.22 5.13
N ASP A 255 17.48 7.24 5.51
CA ASP A 255 17.48 7.83 6.85
C ASP A 255 16.42 8.92 7.01
N GLN A 256 15.72 9.26 5.93
CA GLN A 256 14.76 10.37 5.95
C GLN A 256 13.44 9.97 6.63
N PRO A 257 12.80 10.91 7.35
CA PRO A 257 11.48 10.72 7.92
C PRO A 257 10.47 10.26 6.86
N THR A 258 9.45 9.51 7.28
CA THR A 258 8.35 9.07 6.40
C THR A 258 8.79 8.33 5.13
N MET A 259 9.98 7.71 5.17
CA MET A 259 10.55 6.92 4.07
C MET A 259 10.71 7.75 2.79
N LEU A 260 11.16 9.00 2.91
CA LEU A 260 11.48 9.85 1.77
C LEU A 260 12.84 9.46 1.14
N ARG A 261 13.00 9.63 -0.16
CA ARG A 261 14.25 9.30 -0.87
C ARG A 261 15.39 10.29 -0.57
N LYS A 262 15.04 11.54 -0.22
CA LYS A 262 15.96 12.67 0.05
C LYS A 262 15.30 13.64 1.05
N PRO A 263 16.04 14.61 1.61
CA PRO A 263 15.46 15.72 2.35
C PRO A 263 14.32 16.39 1.56
N ILE A 264 13.26 16.78 2.25
CA ILE A 264 11.99 17.19 1.63
C ILE A 264 12.14 18.31 0.59
N ASN A 265 12.98 19.31 0.85
CA ASN A 265 13.20 20.42 -0.08
C ASN A 265 13.96 19.96 -1.33
N GLU A 266 14.93 19.06 -1.19
CA GLU A 266 15.71 18.54 -2.31
C GLU A 266 14.82 17.74 -3.27
N LEU A 267 13.87 16.97 -2.75
CA LEU A 267 12.88 16.26 -3.57
C LEU A 267 12.09 17.22 -4.47
N CYS A 268 11.63 18.34 -3.91
CA CYS A 268 10.90 19.34 -4.69
C CYS A 268 11.83 20.00 -5.72
N LEU A 269 13.04 20.34 -5.31
CA LEU A 269 14.00 21.07 -6.15
C LEU A 269 14.62 20.23 -7.27
N ASP A 270 14.55 18.89 -7.22
CA ASP A 270 14.92 18.03 -8.35
C ASP A 270 14.20 18.46 -9.65
N CYS A 271 12.94 18.91 -9.53
CA CYS A 271 12.14 19.45 -10.65
C CYS A 271 11.94 20.97 -10.59
N HIS A 272 11.84 21.57 -9.39
CA HIS A 272 11.45 22.98 -9.22
C HIS A 272 12.58 23.99 -9.10
N LYS A 273 13.86 23.55 -9.09
CA LYS A 273 15.04 24.44 -8.95
C LYS A 273 15.11 25.58 -9.96
N ALA A 274 14.56 25.39 -11.16
CA ALA A 274 14.56 26.43 -12.19
C ALA A 274 13.55 27.56 -11.89
N THR A 275 12.58 27.31 -11.01
CA THR A 275 11.47 28.23 -10.70
C THR A 275 11.53 28.80 -9.29
N VAL A 276 12.41 28.28 -8.43
CA VAL A 276 12.50 28.63 -7.01
C VAL A 276 13.97 28.81 -6.66
N LYS A 277 14.34 30.05 -6.29
CA LYS A 277 15.69 30.37 -5.82
C LYS A 277 15.88 29.97 -4.36
N ASP A 278 14.96 30.44 -3.52
CA ASP A 278 14.90 30.16 -2.09
C ASP A 278 13.46 30.31 -1.59
N ILE A 279 13.14 29.70 -0.45
CA ILE A 279 11.78 29.70 0.11
C ILE A 279 11.30 31.11 0.48
N PRO A 280 12.09 31.95 1.21
CA PRO A 280 11.67 33.31 1.55
C PRO A 280 11.28 34.16 0.33
N SER A 281 12.16 34.24 -0.67
CA SER A 281 11.92 35.03 -1.89
C SER A 281 10.73 34.48 -2.67
N HIS A 282 10.63 33.15 -2.80
CA HIS A 282 9.50 32.51 -3.47
C HIS A 282 8.16 32.81 -2.78
N ALA A 283 8.13 32.74 -1.45
CA ALA A 283 6.93 33.01 -0.68
C ALA A 283 6.51 34.48 -0.84
N GLN A 284 7.48 35.42 -0.74
CA GLN A 284 7.25 36.84 -0.95
C GLN A 284 6.69 37.16 -2.34
N GLU A 285 7.28 36.60 -3.41
CA GLU A 285 6.80 36.76 -4.79
C GLU A 285 5.37 36.24 -5.01
N LYS A 286 4.90 35.32 -4.16
CA LYS A 286 3.55 34.77 -4.21
C LYS A 286 2.59 35.42 -3.22
N GLY A 287 3.04 36.44 -2.48
CA GLY A 287 2.26 37.09 -1.43
C GLY A 287 1.90 36.11 -0.32
N VAL A 288 2.84 35.27 0.11
CA VAL A 288 2.66 34.27 1.15
C VAL A 288 3.68 34.51 2.25
N LYS A 289 3.23 34.48 3.50
CA LYS A 289 4.13 34.51 4.66
C LYS A 289 4.66 33.12 4.99
N ALA A 290 5.91 32.87 4.64
CA ALA A 290 6.61 31.67 5.08
C ALA A 290 7.06 31.83 6.55
N PRO A 291 6.67 30.92 7.47
CA PRO A 291 7.23 30.92 8.82
C PRO A 291 8.73 30.62 8.80
N ALA A 292 9.44 31.02 9.86
CA ALA A 292 10.85 30.68 10.02
C ALA A 292 11.05 29.15 10.01
N GLY A 293 12.01 28.67 9.22
CA GLY A 293 12.26 27.24 9.04
C GLY A 293 11.23 26.51 8.16
N ALA A 294 10.39 27.23 7.41
CA ALA A 294 9.48 26.62 6.45
C ALA A 294 10.22 25.73 5.44
N THR A 295 9.56 24.62 5.09
CA THR A 295 9.94 23.74 3.98
C THR A 295 8.95 23.93 2.83
N CYS A 296 9.25 23.39 1.65
CA CYS A 296 8.29 23.35 0.55
C CYS A 296 6.95 22.72 0.99
N ALA A 297 7.02 21.64 1.79
CA ALA A 297 5.85 20.93 2.30
C ALA A 297 5.04 21.74 3.32
N THR A 298 5.65 22.69 4.04
CA THR A 298 4.96 23.54 5.01
C THR A 298 3.76 24.27 4.40
N CYS A 299 3.91 24.75 3.15
CA CYS A 299 2.83 25.46 2.44
C CYS A 299 2.16 24.59 1.38
N HIS A 300 2.91 23.72 0.68
CA HIS A 300 2.35 22.94 -0.45
C HIS A 300 1.80 21.56 -0.08
N MET A 301 2.03 21.10 1.15
CA MET A 301 1.46 19.87 1.71
C MET A 301 0.91 20.15 3.11
N PRO A 302 0.00 21.13 3.28
CA PRO A 302 -0.55 21.46 4.58
C PRO A 302 -1.18 20.19 5.18
N GLU A 303 -0.95 19.97 6.48
CA GLU A 303 -1.43 18.77 7.19
C GLU A 303 -0.95 17.43 6.60
N GLY A 304 0.11 17.46 5.77
CA GLY A 304 0.66 16.27 5.10
C GLY A 304 -0.09 15.85 3.84
N ARG A 305 -0.98 16.70 3.31
CA ARG A 305 -1.78 16.37 2.12
C ARG A 305 -0.94 16.22 0.86
N HIS A 306 -1.27 15.21 0.04
CA HIS A 306 -0.61 14.92 -1.24
C HIS A 306 -1.37 15.50 -2.44
N LEU A 307 -2.20 16.52 -2.22
CA LEU A 307 -2.96 17.19 -3.27
C LEU A 307 -2.10 18.14 -4.11
N PHE A 308 -1.09 18.77 -3.50
CA PHE A 308 -0.20 19.75 -4.13
C PHE A 308 -0.92 20.87 -4.90
N ASP A 309 -2.12 21.24 -4.45
CA ASP A 309 -2.84 22.38 -5.00
C ASP A 309 -2.26 23.67 -4.43
N LYS A 310 -2.00 24.65 -5.29
CA LYS A 310 -1.51 25.97 -4.88
C LYS A 310 -2.64 26.90 -4.47
N SER A 311 -3.89 26.58 -4.87
CA SER A 311 -5.07 27.40 -4.56
C SER A 311 -5.39 27.41 -3.06
N ILE A 312 -5.00 26.37 -2.34
CA ILE A 312 -5.23 26.22 -0.90
C ILE A 312 -4.19 26.93 -0.03
N VAL A 313 -3.14 27.51 -0.63
CA VAL A 313 -2.12 28.26 0.11
C VAL A 313 -2.67 29.65 0.43
N PRO A 314 -2.84 30.02 1.72
CA PRO A 314 -3.35 31.33 2.08
C PRO A 314 -2.41 32.43 1.58
N LYS A 315 -2.98 33.41 0.86
CA LYS A 315 -2.27 34.64 0.46
C LYS A 315 -2.49 35.72 1.51
N GLU A 316 -1.51 36.61 1.63
CA GLU A 316 -1.62 37.90 2.31
C GLU A 316 -2.35 38.93 1.44
#